data_AF-A0A7W6CTR1-F1
#
_entry.id   AF-A0A7W6CTR1-F1
#
_cell.length_a   1.000
_cell.length_b   1.000
_cell.length_c   1.000
_cell.angle_alpha   90.00
_cell.angle_beta   90.00
_cell.angle_gamma   90.00
#
_symmetry.space_group_name_H-M   'P 1'
#
loop_
_entity.id
_entity.type
_entity.pdbx_description
1 polymer ?
#
loop_
_entity_poly.entity_id
_entity_poly.type
_entity_poly.pdbx_seq_one_letter_code
_entity_poly.pdbx_strand_id
1 'polypeptide(L)'
;MNVQSTYPVGGAPDEKAWLKILAKYRTPHAGRSVFELTITAIPFTAFWTLTWLAVHYGFWWGLILIVPAAGFLLRLFMIQHDCGHGSFFARRRFDDWTGRVLGVLTLTPYDYWRRAHATHHASAGNLDERGVGDITTLTVTEYYGRSRWGRIGYRLYRHPLVMFGIGPAWLFLFQQRLPMGMMREGVLPWISTMATNVAVAVIAALLIWVIGPVSFLVVHLPIVLLAGSIGVWLFYVQHQFEETHWSKEPEWQFPKAALHGASHYDLPRPLRWLTGNIGIHHVHHLSSKVPYYRLPEVLRNHPELGEIGRITLWQSLQCVKLVLWDEGSRRLVSFREAAAVARLRNFSSTPVC
;
A
#
# COMPACT_ATOMS: atom_id res chain seq x y z
N MET A 1 -0.30 -15.77 51.49
CA MET A 1 1.04 -15.35 51.07
C MET A 1 0.94 -14.81 49.66
N ASN A 2 0.83 -13.48 49.53
CA ASN A 2 0.84 -12.77 48.26
C ASN A 2 2.29 -12.55 47.85
N VAL A 3 2.75 -13.21 46.79
CA VAL A 3 3.99 -12.84 46.13
C VAL A 3 3.64 -11.77 45.11
N GLN A 4 3.81 -10.51 45.51
CA GLN A 4 3.87 -9.39 44.58
C GLN A 4 5.12 -9.58 43.72
N SER A 5 4.92 -9.79 42.43
CA SER A 5 5.97 -9.76 41.42
C SER A 5 6.37 -8.30 41.20
N THR A 6 7.45 -7.86 41.84
CA THR A 6 8.10 -6.57 41.57
C THR A 6 9.12 -6.74 40.45
N TYR A 7 8.66 -6.70 39.20
CA TYR A 7 9.52 -6.33 38.08
C TYR A 7 9.17 -4.89 37.68
N PRO A 8 10.15 -3.98 37.56
CA PRO A 8 9.91 -2.71 36.91
C PRO A 8 9.63 -3.00 35.42
N VAL A 9 8.38 -2.81 35.00
CA VAL A 9 8.05 -2.69 33.58
C VAL A 9 8.78 -1.45 33.08
N GLY A 10 9.94 -1.63 32.45
CA GLY A 10 10.58 -0.59 31.66
C GLY A 10 9.60 -0.18 30.57
N GLY A 11 8.84 0.87 30.83
CA GLY A 11 7.72 1.29 30.00
C GLY A 11 8.22 1.59 28.60
N ALA A 12 7.63 0.92 27.61
CA ALA A 12 7.78 1.34 26.23
C ALA A 12 7.52 2.85 26.14
N PRO A 13 8.32 3.61 25.37
CA PRO A 13 8.08 5.05 25.21
C PRO A 13 6.63 5.28 24.77
N ASP A 14 5.98 6.31 25.33
CA ASP A 14 4.73 6.88 24.81
C ASP A 14 4.81 6.97 23.28
N GLU A 15 3.75 6.63 22.54
CA GLU A 15 3.70 6.68 21.09
C GLU A 15 4.14 8.05 20.54
N LYS A 16 3.95 9.13 21.31
CA LYS A 16 4.46 10.47 20.99
C LYS A 16 5.99 10.58 21.13
N ALA A 17 6.60 9.90 22.09
CA ALA A 17 8.06 9.90 22.28
C ALA A 17 8.78 9.25 21.07
N TRP A 18 8.16 8.25 20.45
CA TRP A 18 8.68 7.64 19.23
C TRP A 18 8.85 8.64 18.09
N LEU A 19 7.98 9.63 17.93
CA LEU A 19 8.14 10.68 16.90
C LEU A 19 9.48 11.43 17.03
N LYS A 20 9.92 11.70 18.27
CA LYS A 20 11.19 12.37 18.57
C LYS A 20 12.38 11.44 18.31
N ILE A 21 12.26 10.16 18.65
CA ILE A 21 13.29 9.16 18.41
C ILE A 21 13.49 8.95 16.89
N LEU A 22 12.39 8.75 16.16
CA LEU A 22 12.39 8.48 14.72
C LEU A 22 12.88 9.68 13.89
N ALA A 23 12.82 10.90 14.43
CA ALA A 23 13.36 12.09 13.76
C ALA A 23 14.84 11.96 13.37
N LYS A 24 15.63 11.19 14.12
CA LYS A 24 17.06 10.93 13.86
C LYS A 24 17.32 10.13 12.57
N TYR A 25 16.31 9.42 12.08
CA TYR A 25 16.40 8.56 10.89
C TYR A 25 15.88 9.24 9.62
N ARG A 26 15.33 10.46 9.72
CA ARG A 26 14.68 11.18 8.60
C ARG A 26 15.65 11.79 7.60
N THR A 27 16.93 11.90 7.93
CA THR A 27 17.92 12.48 7.02
C THR A 27 18.32 11.44 5.97
N PRO A 28 18.02 11.63 4.69
CA PRO A 28 18.49 10.74 3.64
C PRO A 28 19.95 10.98 3.30
N HIS A 29 20.53 10.03 2.55
CA HIS A 29 21.88 10.13 2.03
C HIS A 29 21.78 10.14 0.50
N ALA A 30 22.02 11.28 -0.14
CA ALA A 30 21.76 11.44 -1.58
C ALA A 30 22.48 10.38 -2.45
N GLY A 31 23.72 10.04 -2.11
CA GLY A 31 24.45 8.96 -2.81
C GLY A 31 23.79 7.59 -2.66
N ARG A 32 23.15 7.32 -1.51
CA ARG A 32 22.40 6.09 -1.29
C ARG A 32 21.11 6.11 -2.10
N SER A 33 20.41 7.23 -2.16
CA SER A 33 19.19 7.40 -2.94
C SER A 33 19.44 7.21 -4.44
N VAL A 34 20.52 7.80 -4.98
CA VAL A 34 20.94 7.56 -6.37
C VAL A 34 21.28 6.07 -6.59
N PHE A 35 22.02 5.47 -5.67
CA PHE A 35 22.35 4.04 -5.76
C PHE A 35 21.08 3.17 -5.78
N GLU A 36 20.15 3.40 -4.86
CA GLU A 36 18.87 2.69 -4.78
C GLU A 36 18.02 2.85 -6.05
N LEU A 37 17.98 4.05 -6.63
CA LEU A 37 17.30 4.28 -7.91
C LEU A 37 17.97 3.51 -9.05
N THR A 38 19.30 3.56 -9.14
CA THR A 38 20.07 2.91 -10.21
C THR A 38 19.98 1.39 -10.15
N ILE A 39 20.17 0.77 -8.97
CA ILE A 39 20.05 -0.68 -8.80
C ILE A 39 18.62 -1.19 -8.93
N THR A 40 17.65 -0.30 -9.09
CA THR A 40 16.25 -0.64 -9.33
C THR A 40 15.90 -0.44 -10.82
N ALA A 41 16.20 0.74 -11.37
CA ALA A 41 15.83 1.11 -12.73
C ALA A 41 16.61 0.34 -13.80
N ILE A 42 17.91 0.05 -13.56
CA ILE A 42 18.72 -0.72 -14.51
C ILE A 42 18.21 -2.16 -14.61
N PRO A 43 18.04 -2.92 -13.51
CA PRO A 43 17.50 -4.28 -13.61
C PRO A 43 16.08 -4.31 -14.16
N PHE A 44 15.21 -3.35 -13.80
CA PHE A 44 13.88 -3.26 -14.43
C PHE A 44 13.98 -3.19 -15.95
N THR A 45 14.77 -2.24 -16.46
CA THR A 45 14.95 -2.04 -17.91
C THR A 45 15.56 -3.28 -18.55
N ALA A 46 16.55 -3.90 -17.90
CA ALA A 46 17.19 -5.12 -18.38
C ALA A 46 16.21 -6.29 -18.47
N PHE A 47 15.45 -6.58 -17.40
CA PHE A 47 14.47 -7.67 -17.41
C PHE A 47 13.34 -7.42 -18.39
N TRP A 48 12.84 -6.17 -18.50
CA TRP A 48 11.84 -5.81 -19.50
C TRP A 48 12.36 -6.05 -20.92
N THR A 49 13.59 -5.59 -21.22
CA THR A 49 14.21 -5.75 -22.54
C THR A 49 14.49 -7.21 -22.87
N LEU A 50 15.01 -8.00 -21.92
CA LEU A 50 15.24 -9.42 -22.11
C LEU A 50 13.94 -10.19 -22.33
N THR A 51 12.87 -9.84 -21.60
CA THR A 51 11.53 -10.42 -21.82
C THR A 51 11.05 -10.13 -23.24
N TRP A 52 11.20 -8.88 -23.70
CA TRP A 52 10.86 -8.49 -25.06
C TRP A 52 11.68 -9.24 -26.11
N LEU A 53 13.01 -9.28 -25.99
CA LEU A 53 13.88 -10.02 -26.90
C LEU A 53 13.49 -11.50 -26.97
N ALA A 54 13.16 -12.11 -25.83
CA ALA A 54 12.70 -13.49 -25.79
C ALA A 54 11.41 -13.68 -26.59
N VAL A 55 10.40 -12.82 -26.42
CA VAL A 55 9.17 -12.86 -27.23
C VAL A 55 9.46 -12.62 -28.71
N HIS A 56 10.29 -11.63 -29.04
CA HIS A 56 10.64 -11.27 -30.41
C HIS A 56 11.31 -12.41 -31.18
N TYR A 57 12.21 -13.16 -30.54
CA TYR A 57 12.89 -14.31 -31.14
C TYR A 57 12.15 -15.65 -30.92
N GLY A 58 10.91 -15.64 -30.39
CA GLY A 58 10.08 -16.83 -30.21
C GLY A 58 10.42 -17.70 -28.99
N PHE A 59 11.30 -17.25 -28.09
CA PHE A 59 11.62 -17.90 -26.82
C PHE A 59 10.57 -17.57 -25.74
N TRP A 60 9.36 -18.08 -25.91
CA TRP A 60 8.23 -17.78 -25.02
C TRP A 60 8.45 -18.13 -23.54
N TRP A 61 9.34 -19.09 -23.23
CA TRP A 61 9.74 -19.38 -21.85
C TRP A 61 10.40 -18.18 -21.15
N GLY A 62 10.96 -17.22 -21.91
CA GLY A 62 11.52 -15.98 -21.38
C GLY A 62 10.48 -15.06 -20.73
N LEU A 63 9.18 -15.31 -20.90
CA LEU A 63 8.11 -14.63 -20.14
C LEU A 63 8.25 -14.81 -18.62
N ILE A 64 9.00 -15.81 -18.13
CA ILE A 64 9.31 -15.94 -16.71
C ILE A 64 10.01 -14.70 -16.13
N LEU A 65 10.70 -13.93 -16.97
CA LEU A 65 11.36 -12.67 -16.60
C LEU A 65 10.37 -11.53 -16.27
N ILE A 66 9.08 -11.70 -16.56
CA ILE A 66 8.01 -10.80 -16.07
C ILE A 66 8.02 -10.72 -14.55
N VAL A 67 8.29 -11.83 -13.85
CA VAL A 67 8.27 -11.87 -12.37
C VAL A 67 9.30 -10.92 -11.75
N PRO A 68 10.62 -11.02 -12.07
CA PRO A 68 11.58 -10.06 -11.57
C PRO A 68 11.31 -8.64 -12.11
N ALA A 69 10.90 -8.46 -13.37
CA ALA A 69 10.56 -7.14 -13.89
C ALA A 69 9.44 -6.46 -13.09
N ALA A 70 8.37 -7.20 -12.76
CA ALA A 70 7.27 -6.71 -11.92
C ALA A 70 7.75 -6.36 -10.50
N GLY A 71 8.65 -7.17 -9.94
CA GLY A 71 9.29 -6.89 -8.66
C GLY A 71 10.06 -5.58 -8.66
N PHE A 72 10.85 -5.31 -9.69
CA PHE A 72 11.58 -4.04 -9.82
C PHE A 72 10.65 -2.87 -10.13
N LEU A 73 9.58 -3.05 -10.90
CA LEU A 73 8.57 -2.01 -11.12
C LEU A 73 7.87 -1.63 -9.81
N LEU A 74 7.53 -2.61 -8.98
CA LEU A 74 7.00 -2.40 -7.64
C LEU A 74 8.01 -1.61 -6.79
N ARG A 75 9.30 -1.96 -6.84
CA ARG A 75 10.34 -1.21 -6.12
C ARG A 75 10.49 0.23 -6.61
N LEU A 76 10.34 0.49 -7.91
CA LEU A 76 10.28 1.86 -8.46
C LEU A 76 9.10 2.64 -7.89
N PHE A 77 7.95 1.97 -7.73
CA PHE A 77 6.81 2.57 -7.01
C PHE A 77 7.15 2.89 -5.55
N MET A 78 7.91 2.05 -4.83
CA MET A 78 8.36 2.37 -3.46
C MET A 78 9.28 3.58 -3.41
N ILE A 79 10.14 3.77 -4.42
CA ILE A 79 10.96 4.99 -4.54
C ILE A 79 10.08 6.21 -4.81
N GLN A 80 9.13 6.10 -5.75
CA GLN A 80 8.15 7.15 -6.03
C GLN A 80 7.35 7.52 -4.77
N HIS A 81 6.98 6.54 -3.97
CA HIS A 81 6.28 6.70 -2.71
C HIS A 81 7.09 7.54 -1.71
N ASP A 82 8.36 7.20 -1.49
CA ASP A 82 9.25 7.95 -0.61
C ASP A 82 9.50 9.39 -1.10
N CYS A 83 9.55 9.57 -2.43
CA CYS A 83 9.57 10.90 -3.04
C CYS A 83 8.30 11.69 -2.70
N GLY A 84 7.13 11.04 -2.68
CA GLY A 84 5.86 11.65 -2.24
C GLY A 84 5.94 12.26 -0.84
N HIS A 85 6.64 11.58 0.07
CA HIS A 85 6.93 12.06 1.42
C HIS A 85 8.05 13.10 1.50
N GLY A 86 8.76 13.35 0.39
CA GLY A 86 9.95 14.21 0.35
C GLY A 86 11.13 13.64 1.14
N SER A 87 11.19 12.32 1.26
CA SER A 87 12.13 11.61 2.14
C SER A 87 13.33 11.04 1.39
N PHE A 88 13.25 10.89 0.07
CA PHE A 88 14.25 10.14 -0.70
C PHE A 88 15.52 10.96 -0.97
N PHE A 89 15.43 12.22 -1.44
CA PHE A 89 16.60 13.06 -1.76
C PHE A 89 16.84 14.24 -0.80
N ALA A 90 16.01 14.45 0.23
CA ALA A 90 16.00 15.64 1.12
C ALA A 90 15.84 16.98 0.38
N ARG A 91 15.52 16.96 -0.91
CA ARG A 91 15.28 18.15 -1.72
C ARG A 91 14.00 17.92 -2.49
N ARG A 92 12.95 18.62 -2.07
CA ARG A 92 11.59 18.45 -2.60
C ARG A 92 11.51 18.50 -4.12
N ARG A 93 12.30 19.36 -4.77
CA ARG A 93 12.35 19.45 -6.24
C ARG A 93 12.83 18.15 -6.90
N PHE A 94 13.87 17.50 -6.35
CA PHE A 94 14.37 16.23 -6.90
C PHE A 94 13.43 15.08 -6.63
N ASP A 95 12.83 15.04 -5.44
CA ASP A 95 11.79 14.06 -5.11
C ASP A 95 10.59 14.20 -6.04
N ASP A 96 10.08 15.41 -6.22
CA ASP A 96 8.89 15.64 -7.04
C ASP A 96 9.11 15.33 -8.52
N TRP A 97 10.28 15.65 -9.09
CA TRP A 97 10.59 15.28 -10.47
C TRP A 97 10.83 13.77 -10.63
N THR A 98 11.56 13.15 -9.71
CA THR A 98 11.78 11.70 -9.73
C THR A 98 10.43 10.97 -9.65
N GLY A 99 9.58 11.39 -8.72
CA GLY A 99 8.24 10.84 -8.54
C GLY A 99 7.35 10.99 -9.77
N ARG A 100 7.40 12.13 -10.47
CA ARG A 100 6.65 12.33 -11.72
C ARG A 100 7.14 11.42 -12.85
N VAL A 101 8.46 11.27 -13.02
CA VAL A 101 9.02 10.37 -14.05
C VAL A 101 8.65 8.92 -13.75
N LEU A 102 8.84 8.49 -12.51
CA LEU A 102 8.46 7.14 -12.09
C LEU A 102 6.94 6.94 -12.18
N GLY A 103 6.14 7.98 -11.94
CA GLY A 103 4.69 7.96 -12.07
C GLY A 103 4.20 7.62 -13.47
N VAL A 104 4.93 8.02 -14.52
CA VAL A 104 4.61 7.59 -15.88
C VAL A 104 4.87 6.09 -16.04
N LEU A 105 6.00 5.61 -15.53
CA LEU A 105 6.40 4.21 -15.65
C LEU A 105 5.53 3.25 -14.82
N THR A 106 5.08 3.68 -13.65
CA THR A 106 4.19 2.93 -12.75
C THR A 106 2.71 3.13 -13.07
N LEU A 107 2.40 3.91 -14.11
CA LEU A 107 1.05 4.33 -14.47
C LEU A 107 0.32 5.01 -13.28
N THR A 108 1.04 5.75 -12.44
CA THR A 108 0.50 6.41 -11.25
C THR A 108 0.72 7.93 -11.33
N PRO A 109 -0.33 8.76 -11.47
CA PRO A 109 -0.17 10.20 -11.56
C PRO A 109 0.30 10.78 -10.22
N TYR A 110 1.58 11.20 -10.19
CA TYR A 110 2.34 11.43 -8.96
C TYR A 110 1.72 12.45 -8.00
N ASP A 111 1.41 13.67 -8.44
CA ASP A 111 0.92 14.71 -7.52
C ASP A 111 -0.50 14.41 -7.00
N TYR A 112 -1.37 13.84 -7.84
CA TYR A 112 -2.69 13.32 -7.42
C TYR A 112 -2.51 12.21 -6.37
N TRP A 113 -1.69 11.20 -6.68
CA TRP A 113 -1.44 10.08 -5.80
C TRP A 113 -0.80 10.53 -4.49
N ARG A 114 0.19 11.43 -4.53
CA ARG A 114 0.86 12.00 -3.36
C ARG A 114 -0.13 12.68 -2.42
N ARG A 115 -1.09 13.43 -2.96
CA ARG A 115 -2.13 14.09 -2.15
C ARG A 115 -3.06 13.06 -1.51
N ALA A 116 -3.54 12.09 -2.28
CA ALA A 116 -4.41 11.03 -1.77
C ALA A 116 -3.70 10.20 -0.68
N HIS A 117 -2.44 9.89 -0.90
CA HIS A 117 -1.63 9.14 0.04
C HIS A 117 -1.30 9.95 1.32
N ALA A 118 -1.05 11.26 1.21
CA ALA A 118 -0.90 12.12 2.38
C ALA A 118 -2.19 12.18 3.23
N THR A 119 -3.37 12.23 2.58
CA THR A 119 -4.66 12.13 3.28
C THR A 119 -4.79 10.78 3.99
N HIS A 120 -4.48 9.67 3.31
CA HIS A 120 -4.48 8.34 3.92
C HIS A 120 -3.58 8.27 5.17
N HIS A 121 -2.36 8.81 5.13
CA HIS A 121 -1.52 8.88 6.32
C HIS A 121 -2.16 9.69 7.45
N ALA A 122 -2.82 10.80 7.13
CA ALA A 122 -3.44 11.68 8.12
C ALA A 122 -4.68 11.06 8.78
N SER A 123 -5.47 10.26 8.05
CA SER A 123 -6.73 9.68 8.54
C SER A 123 -6.69 8.17 8.80
N ALA A 124 -5.54 7.51 8.63
CA ALA A 124 -5.41 6.06 8.85
C ALA A 124 -5.94 5.62 10.23
N GLY A 125 -6.80 4.60 10.24
CA GLY A 125 -7.43 4.08 11.45
C GLY A 125 -8.52 4.99 12.05
N ASN A 126 -8.85 6.12 11.43
CA ASN A 126 -9.98 6.95 11.81
C ASN A 126 -11.24 6.46 11.09
N LEU A 127 -12.22 5.97 11.86
CA LEU A 127 -13.49 5.49 11.31
C LEU A 127 -14.33 6.62 10.70
N ASP A 128 -14.19 7.86 11.15
CA ASP A 128 -15.01 8.99 10.69
C ASP A 128 -14.46 9.66 9.43
N GLU A 129 -13.14 9.55 9.16
CA GLU A 129 -12.45 10.17 8.02
C GLU A 129 -11.93 9.18 6.97
N ARG A 130 -12.38 7.93 7.01
CA ARG A 130 -11.92 6.86 6.10
C ARG A 130 -12.34 7.11 4.64
N GLY A 131 -11.54 6.62 3.70
CA GLY A 131 -11.97 6.41 2.31
C GLY A 131 -10.97 6.85 1.24
N VAL A 132 -10.28 7.98 1.41
CA VAL A 132 -9.27 8.43 0.44
C VAL A 132 -8.01 7.60 0.63
N GLY A 133 -7.70 6.77 -0.37
CA GLY A 133 -6.53 5.90 -0.34
C GLY A 133 -6.74 4.59 0.42
N ASP A 134 -7.85 4.42 1.14
CA ASP A 134 -8.14 3.22 1.91
C ASP A 134 -8.83 2.11 1.09
N ILE A 135 -8.62 0.87 1.53
CA ILE A 135 -9.51 -0.23 1.14
C ILE A 135 -10.80 -0.08 1.94
N THR A 136 -11.94 -0.03 1.24
CA THR A 136 -13.24 0.13 1.89
C THR A 136 -13.50 -1.02 2.86
N THR A 137 -13.52 -0.68 4.14
CA THR A 137 -13.74 -1.62 5.24
C THR A 137 -14.99 -1.15 5.99
N LEU A 138 -16.07 -1.92 5.85
CA LEU A 138 -17.33 -1.60 6.51
C LEU A 138 -17.31 -2.12 7.94
N THR A 139 -18.03 -1.44 8.83
CA THR A 139 -18.33 -2.03 10.12
C THR A 139 -19.40 -3.11 10.02
N VAL A 140 -19.55 -3.95 11.05
CA VAL A 140 -20.62 -4.95 11.10
C VAL A 140 -21.99 -4.27 11.00
N THR A 141 -22.18 -3.17 11.74
CA THR A 141 -23.42 -2.38 11.70
C THR A 141 -23.70 -1.85 10.30
N GLU A 142 -22.70 -1.27 9.63
CA GLU A 142 -22.84 -0.73 8.27
C GLU A 142 -23.14 -1.81 7.23
N TYR A 143 -22.52 -2.98 7.35
CA TYR A 143 -22.76 -4.09 6.46
C TYR A 143 -24.18 -4.62 6.59
N TYR A 144 -24.70 -4.78 7.82
CA TYR A 144 -26.07 -5.25 8.05
C TYR A 144 -27.14 -4.18 7.83
N GLY A 145 -26.78 -2.90 7.90
CA GLY A 145 -27.64 -1.78 7.50
C GLY A 145 -27.83 -1.64 5.98
N ARG A 146 -27.05 -2.35 5.15
CA ARG A 146 -27.18 -2.33 3.69
C ARG A 146 -28.25 -3.30 3.18
N SER A 147 -28.86 -2.94 2.05
CA SER A 147 -29.74 -3.82 1.29
C SER A 147 -29.04 -5.13 0.91
N ARG A 148 -29.82 -6.15 0.53
CA ARG A 148 -29.28 -7.45 0.07
C ARG A 148 -28.26 -7.28 -1.06
N TRP A 149 -28.56 -6.42 -2.02
CA TRP A 149 -27.66 -6.10 -3.14
C TRP A 149 -26.41 -5.33 -2.69
N GLY A 150 -26.54 -4.40 -1.74
CA GLY A 150 -25.40 -3.72 -1.14
C GLY A 150 -24.43 -4.67 -0.45
N ARG A 151 -24.95 -5.69 0.25
CA ARG A 151 -24.15 -6.74 0.90
C ARG A 151 -23.45 -7.66 -0.12
N ILE A 152 -24.15 -8.05 -1.19
CA ILE A 152 -23.56 -8.83 -2.30
C ILE A 152 -22.44 -8.03 -2.98
N GLY A 153 -22.68 -6.75 -3.29
CA GLY A 153 -21.67 -5.86 -3.88
C GLY A 153 -20.42 -5.75 -3.01
N TYR A 154 -20.59 -5.62 -1.69
CA TYR A 154 -19.45 -5.60 -0.76
C TYR A 154 -18.68 -6.92 -0.74
N ARG A 155 -19.37 -8.06 -0.76
CA ARG A 155 -18.73 -9.39 -0.84
C ARG A 155 -17.93 -9.56 -2.12
N LEU A 156 -18.47 -9.11 -3.25
CA LEU A 156 -17.78 -9.15 -4.52
C LEU A 156 -16.53 -8.25 -4.49
N TYR A 157 -16.67 -7.02 -3.99
CA TYR A 157 -15.55 -6.09 -3.80
C TYR A 157 -14.45 -6.71 -2.93
N ARG A 158 -14.80 -7.39 -1.82
CA ARG A 158 -13.85 -8.04 -0.91
C ARG A 158 -13.39 -9.43 -1.35
N HIS A 159 -13.82 -9.92 -2.52
CA HIS A 159 -13.42 -11.24 -2.99
C HIS A 159 -11.96 -11.21 -3.48
N PRO A 160 -11.09 -12.18 -3.12
CA PRO A 160 -9.66 -12.11 -3.43
C PRO A 160 -9.34 -11.99 -4.93
N LEU A 161 -10.06 -12.72 -5.79
CA LEU A 161 -9.88 -12.61 -7.25
C LEU A 161 -10.27 -11.22 -7.79
N VAL A 162 -11.24 -10.56 -7.13
CA VAL A 162 -11.63 -9.20 -7.51
C VAL A 162 -10.60 -8.22 -6.98
N MET A 163 -10.21 -8.30 -5.71
CA MET A 163 -9.25 -7.37 -5.10
C MET A 163 -7.86 -7.44 -5.71
N PHE A 164 -7.34 -8.65 -5.93
CA PHE A 164 -5.94 -8.86 -6.33
C PHE A 164 -5.78 -9.27 -7.79
N GLY A 165 -6.87 -9.55 -8.52
CA GLY A 165 -6.85 -9.82 -9.96
C GLY A 165 -7.41 -8.65 -10.77
N ILE A 166 -8.69 -8.34 -10.59
CA ILE A 166 -9.38 -7.28 -11.33
C ILE A 166 -9.01 -5.88 -10.81
N GLY A 167 -8.87 -5.73 -9.50
CA GLY A 167 -8.61 -4.47 -8.79
C GLY A 167 -7.39 -3.72 -9.31
N PRO A 168 -6.22 -4.37 -9.49
CA PRO A 168 -5.04 -3.73 -10.06
C PRO A 168 -5.28 -3.23 -11.49
N ALA A 169 -5.92 -4.04 -12.35
CA ALA A 169 -6.26 -3.62 -13.71
C ALA A 169 -7.18 -2.40 -13.68
N TRP A 170 -8.24 -2.43 -12.87
CA TRP A 170 -9.15 -1.31 -12.67
C TRP A 170 -8.41 -0.06 -12.19
N LEU A 171 -7.57 -0.18 -11.17
CA LEU A 171 -6.87 0.92 -10.54
C LEU A 171 -5.93 1.64 -11.53
N PHE A 172 -5.01 0.90 -12.14
CA PHE A 172 -3.94 1.49 -12.95
C PHE A 172 -4.38 1.86 -14.37
N LEU A 173 -5.24 1.03 -14.99
CA LEU A 173 -5.67 1.26 -16.37
C LEU A 173 -6.87 2.21 -16.48
N PHE A 174 -7.72 2.31 -15.45
CA PHE A 174 -8.97 3.08 -15.52
C PHE A 174 -9.08 4.15 -14.43
N GLN A 175 -9.12 3.77 -13.15
CA GLN A 175 -9.43 4.69 -12.06
C GLN A 175 -8.44 5.85 -11.98
N GLN A 176 -7.15 5.57 -12.10
CA GLN A 176 -6.09 6.59 -12.06
C GLN A 176 -5.97 7.40 -13.36
N ARG A 177 -6.80 7.17 -14.37
CA ARG A 177 -6.84 8.02 -15.58
C ARG A 177 -7.67 9.28 -15.37
N LEU A 178 -8.40 9.38 -14.26
CA LEU A 178 -9.10 10.58 -13.80
C LEU A 178 -8.73 10.85 -12.33
N PRO A 179 -8.75 12.11 -11.85
CA PRO A 179 -8.48 12.41 -10.45
C PRO A 179 -9.69 12.06 -9.57
N MET A 180 -10.11 10.78 -9.57
CA MET A 180 -11.29 10.28 -8.85
C MET A 180 -11.20 10.64 -7.37
N GLY A 181 -12.30 11.16 -6.82
CA GLY A 181 -12.35 11.70 -5.45
C GLY A 181 -11.83 13.13 -5.30
N MET A 182 -11.02 13.64 -6.24
CA MET A 182 -10.42 14.98 -6.22
C MET A 182 -10.80 15.84 -7.44
N MET A 183 -11.78 15.40 -8.24
CA MET A 183 -12.18 16.09 -9.49
C MET A 183 -12.67 17.53 -9.27
N ARG A 184 -13.10 17.85 -8.04
CA ARG A 184 -13.60 19.17 -7.63
C ARG A 184 -12.60 19.96 -6.78
N GLU A 185 -11.38 19.47 -6.57
CA GLU A 185 -10.37 20.09 -5.70
C GLU A 185 -9.40 21.03 -6.45
N GLY A 186 -9.87 21.64 -7.54
CA GLY A 186 -9.12 22.55 -8.38
C GLY A 186 -8.38 21.89 -9.55
N VAL A 187 -7.53 22.66 -10.23
CA VAL A 187 -6.90 22.27 -11.50
C VAL A 187 -5.69 21.34 -11.33
N LEU A 188 -5.03 21.34 -10.18
CA LEU A 188 -3.78 20.60 -9.99
C LEU A 188 -3.92 19.06 -10.09
N PRO A 189 -4.94 18.42 -9.48
CA PRO A 189 -5.18 16.98 -9.69
C PRO A 189 -5.43 16.62 -11.16
N TRP A 190 -6.13 17.50 -11.89
CA TRP A 190 -6.35 17.34 -13.32
C TRP A 190 -5.06 17.44 -14.12
N ILE A 191 -4.24 18.47 -13.90
CA ILE A 191 -2.94 18.61 -14.56
C ILE A 191 -2.07 17.38 -14.31
N SER A 192 -1.96 16.94 -13.05
CA SER A 192 -1.17 15.76 -12.70
C SER A 192 -1.64 14.52 -13.45
N THR A 193 -2.96 14.28 -13.47
CA THR A 193 -3.53 13.08 -14.08
C THR A 193 -3.43 13.13 -15.60
N MET A 194 -3.81 14.24 -16.22
CA MET A 194 -3.81 14.37 -17.68
C MET A 194 -2.40 14.43 -18.26
N ALA A 195 -1.45 15.13 -17.62
CA ALA A 195 -0.06 15.13 -18.06
C ALA A 195 0.54 13.72 -18.00
N THR A 196 0.21 12.94 -16.96
CA THR A 196 0.61 11.53 -16.86
C THR A 196 -0.05 10.70 -17.95
N ASN A 197 -1.34 10.88 -18.23
CA ASN A 197 -2.04 10.18 -19.34
C ASN A 197 -1.36 10.43 -20.68
N VAL A 198 -1.05 11.69 -20.99
CA VAL A 198 -0.38 12.07 -22.24
C VAL A 198 1.01 11.43 -22.31
N ALA A 199 1.80 11.50 -21.24
CA ALA A 199 3.13 10.89 -21.20
C ALA A 199 3.08 9.36 -21.38
N VAL A 200 2.16 8.69 -20.68
CA VAL A 200 1.94 7.23 -20.83
C VAL A 200 1.52 6.90 -22.26
N ALA A 201 0.58 7.64 -22.84
CA ALA A 201 0.11 7.40 -24.20
C ALA A 201 1.23 7.59 -25.24
N VAL A 202 2.05 8.64 -25.11
CA VAL A 202 3.19 8.88 -26.00
C VAL A 202 4.23 7.77 -25.88
N ILE A 203 4.63 7.40 -24.66
CA ILE A 203 5.61 6.34 -24.45
C ILE A 203 5.08 4.99 -24.94
N ALA A 204 3.83 4.65 -24.63
CA ALA A 204 3.22 3.42 -25.11
C ALA A 204 3.13 3.39 -26.64
N ALA A 205 2.73 4.48 -27.29
CA ALA A 205 2.69 4.58 -28.75
C ALA A 205 4.07 4.41 -29.39
N LEU A 206 5.11 5.04 -28.81
CA LEU A 206 6.49 4.87 -29.27
C LEU A 206 6.98 3.43 -29.11
N LEU A 207 6.71 2.79 -27.96
CA LEU A 207 7.08 1.39 -27.75
C LEU A 207 6.32 0.47 -28.71
N ILE A 208 5.02 0.65 -28.88
CA ILE A 208 4.21 -0.11 -29.84
C ILE A 208 4.74 0.05 -31.26
N TRP A 209 5.16 1.26 -31.65
CA TRP A 209 5.75 1.52 -32.96
C TRP A 209 7.07 0.79 -33.16
N VAL A 210 7.93 0.73 -32.13
CA VAL A 210 9.25 0.06 -32.21
C VAL A 210 9.14 -1.47 -32.15
N ILE A 211 8.36 -2.01 -31.22
CA ILE A 211 8.36 -3.45 -30.90
C ILE A 211 7.10 -4.20 -31.35
N GLY A 212 6.12 -3.49 -31.89
CA GLY A 212 4.82 -4.02 -32.27
C GLY A 212 3.83 -4.13 -31.10
N PRO A 213 2.52 -4.08 -31.38
CA PRO A 213 1.48 -4.08 -30.36
C PRO A 213 1.42 -5.39 -29.57
N VAL A 214 1.64 -6.54 -30.21
CA VAL A 214 1.60 -7.85 -29.55
C VAL A 214 2.72 -7.96 -28.51
N SER A 215 3.96 -7.65 -28.90
CA SER A 215 5.11 -7.67 -28.00
C SER A 215 4.91 -6.71 -26.83
N PHE A 216 4.45 -5.48 -27.09
CA PHE A 216 4.17 -4.51 -26.04
C PHE A 216 3.13 -5.05 -25.05
N LEU A 217 2.00 -5.56 -25.53
CA LEU A 217 0.93 -6.05 -24.66
C LEU A 217 1.36 -7.28 -23.86
N VAL A 218 2.02 -8.26 -24.48
CA VAL A 218 2.38 -9.50 -23.78
C VAL A 218 3.54 -9.31 -22.81
N VAL A 219 4.39 -8.29 -23.00
CA VAL A 219 5.49 -7.98 -22.07
C VAL A 219 5.03 -6.98 -21.01
N HIS A 220 4.60 -5.79 -21.41
CA HIS A 220 4.39 -4.68 -20.49
C HIS A 220 3.14 -4.86 -19.62
N LEU A 221 2.01 -5.31 -20.19
CA LEU A 221 0.76 -5.40 -19.45
C LEU A 221 0.84 -6.42 -18.29
N PRO A 222 1.34 -7.65 -18.46
CA PRO A 222 1.53 -8.58 -17.34
C PRO A 222 2.48 -8.06 -16.26
N ILE A 223 3.54 -7.33 -16.63
CA ILE A 223 4.48 -6.72 -15.67
C ILE A 223 3.74 -5.71 -14.78
N VAL A 224 2.97 -4.81 -15.40
CA VAL A 224 2.17 -3.79 -14.69
C VAL A 224 1.11 -4.44 -13.80
N LEU A 225 0.36 -5.42 -14.33
CA LEU A 225 -0.70 -6.09 -13.57
C LEU A 225 -0.14 -6.90 -12.40
N LEU A 226 0.97 -7.62 -12.58
CA LEU A 226 1.61 -8.38 -11.50
C LEU A 226 2.18 -7.45 -10.43
N ALA A 227 2.90 -6.39 -10.83
CA ALA A 227 3.43 -5.40 -9.89
C ALA A 227 2.30 -4.71 -9.11
N GLY A 228 1.22 -4.32 -9.81
CA GLY A 228 0.03 -3.73 -9.21
C GLY A 228 -0.68 -4.69 -8.25
N SER A 229 -0.77 -5.98 -8.58
CA SER A 229 -1.37 -7.00 -7.71
C SER A 229 -0.58 -7.16 -6.41
N ILE A 230 0.76 -7.21 -6.51
CA ILE A 230 1.63 -7.27 -5.33
C ILE A 230 1.53 -5.97 -4.52
N GLY A 231 1.46 -4.80 -5.17
CA GLY A 231 1.28 -3.51 -4.50
C GLY A 231 -0.03 -3.42 -3.72
N VAL A 232 -1.15 -3.81 -4.34
CA VAL A 232 -2.47 -3.87 -3.67
C VAL A 232 -2.46 -4.88 -2.52
N TRP A 233 -1.78 -6.02 -2.69
CA TRP A 233 -1.59 -7.00 -1.61
C TRP A 233 -0.84 -6.42 -0.42
N LEU A 234 0.30 -5.75 -0.65
CA LEU A 234 1.08 -5.10 0.42
C LEU A 234 0.22 -4.12 1.19
N PHE A 235 -0.44 -3.20 0.49
CA PHE A 235 -1.32 -2.21 1.11
C PHE A 235 -2.48 -2.85 1.88
N TYR A 236 -3.03 -3.94 1.37
CA TYR A 236 -4.07 -4.71 2.06
C TYR A 236 -3.56 -5.25 3.39
N VAL A 237 -2.53 -6.08 3.39
CA VAL A 237 -2.08 -6.78 4.61
C VAL A 237 -1.48 -5.81 5.62
N GLN A 238 -0.99 -4.66 5.15
CA GLN A 238 -0.51 -3.57 5.97
C GLN A 238 -1.59 -2.92 6.84
N HIS A 239 -2.86 -2.95 6.43
CA HIS A 239 -3.98 -2.32 7.17
C HIS A 239 -5.13 -3.27 7.49
N GLN A 240 -5.04 -4.51 7.04
CA GLN A 240 -6.05 -5.55 7.24
C GLN A 240 -5.37 -6.76 7.88
N PHE A 241 -5.15 -6.68 9.19
CA PHE A 241 -4.54 -7.72 10.01
C PHE A 241 -5.25 -7.81 11.36
N GLU A 242 -4.99 -8.89 12.11
CA GLU A 242 -5.78 -9.25 13.30
C GLU A 242 -5.75 -8.18 14.41
N GLU A 243 -4.59 -7.57 14.62
CA GLU A 243 -4.33 -6.60 15.68
C GLU A 243 -4.52 -5.13 15.23
N THR A 244 -5.10 -4.90 14.06
CA THR A 244 -5.26 -3.54 13.54
C THR A 244 -6.12 -2.67 14.44
N HIS A 245 -5.80 -1.38 14.50
CA HIS A 245 -6.54 -0.40 15.26
C HIS A 245 -7.44 0.49 14.38
N TRP A 246 -8.71 0.59 14.76
CA TRP A 246 -9.66 1.57 14.24
C TRP A 246 -10.43 2.23 15.40
N SER A 247 -10.58 3.54 15.36
CA SER A 247 -11.31 4.30 16.38
C SER A 247 -11.99 5.53 15.77
N LYS A 248 -12.97 6.09 16.50
CA LYS A 248 -13.67 7.34 16.16
C LYS A 248 -13.12 8.50 16.97
N GLU A 249 -13.42 9.72 16.57
CA GLU A 249 -13.18 10.87 17.45
C GLU A 249 -14.12 10.82 18.68
N PRO A 250 -13.66 11.21 19.89
CA PRO A 250 -12.35 11.78 20.23
C PRO A 250 -11.28 10.75 20.65
N GLU A 251 -11.56 9.44 20.56
CA GLU A 251 -10.62 8.37 20.96
C GLU A 251 -9.43 8.23 20.01
N TRP A 252 -9.61 8.62 18.73
CA TRP A 252 -8.57 8.53 17.72
C TRP A 252 -7.40 9.48 18.03
N GLN A 253 -6.19 8.92 18.02
CA GLN A 253 -4.94 9.65 18.22
C GLN A 253 -3.94 9.19 17.15
N PHE A 254 -3.46 10.12 16.33
CA PHE A 254 -2.57 9.80 15.20
C PHE A 254 -1.39 8.88 15.57
N PRO A 255 -0.56 9.14 16.61
CA PRO A 255 0.61 8.31 16.89
C PRO A 255 0.24 6.85 17.21
N LYS A 256 -0.86 6.66 17.94
CA LYS A 256 -1.37 5.32 18.29
C LYS A 256 -1.95 4.61 17.07
N ALA A 257 -2.77 5.31 16.28
CA ALA A 257 -3.35 4.74 15.06
C ALA A 257 -2.28 4.43 14.01
N ALA A 258 -1.24 5.24 13.89
CA ALA A 258 -0.11 5.00 12.99
C ALA A 258 0.69 3.75 13.37
N LEU A 259 0.94 3.54 14.67
CA LEU A 259 1.77 2.44 15.15
C LEU A 259 1.00 1.11 15.27
N HIS A 260 -0.29 1.16 15.63
CA HIS A 260 -1.11 -0.03 15.87
C HIS A 260 -2.16 -0.30 14.78
N GLY A 261 -2.42 0.66 13.89
CA GLY A 261 -3.31 0.52 12.73
C GLY A 261 -2.59 0.08 11.45
N ALA A 262 -1.28 -0.14 11.54
CA ALA A 262 -0.46 -0.65 10.45
C ALA A 262 0.39 -1.84 10.94
N SER A 263 0.60 -2.83 10.08
CA SER A 263 1.36 -4.04 10.44
C SER A 263 2.87 -3.88 10.20
N HIS A 264 3.68 -4.68 10.89
CA HIS A 264 5.02 -5.04 10.44
C HIS A 264 4.96 -6.32 9.60
N TYR A 265 4.96 -6.18 8.28
CA TYR A 265 5.02 -7.33 7.36
C TYR A 265 6.45 -7.87 7.22
N ASP A 266 6.75 -8.88 8.03
CA ASP A 266 8.06 -9.50 8.15
C ASP A 266 8.31 -10.50 7.00
N LEU A 267 8.85 -9.96 5.91
CA LEU A 267 9.19 -10.71 4.71
C LEU A 267 10.64 -11.27 4.77
N PRO A 268 10.89 -12.43 4.14
CA PRO A 268 12.26 -12.90 3.90
C PRO A 268 13.11 -11.85 3.18
N ARG A 269 14.42 -11.83 3.46
CA ARG A 269 15.33 -10.75 3.03
C ARG A 269 15.22 -10.35 1.55
N PRO A 270 15.15 -11.26 0.55
CA PRO A 270 15.04 -10.86 -0.85
C PRO A 270 13.76 -10.10 -1.14
N LEU A 271 12.63 -10.57 -0.60
CA LEU A 271 11.32 -9.93 -0.77
C LEU A 271 11.27 -8.60 -0.02
N ARG A 272 11.75 -8.58 1.23
CA ARG A 272 11.82 -7.34 2.02
C ARG A 272 12.67 -6.29 1.32
N TRP A 273 13.80 -6.69 0.74
CA TRP A 273 14.56 -5.79 -0.11
C TRP A 273 13.68 -5.33 -1.25
N LEU A 274 13.21 -6.22 -2.13
CA LEU A 274 12.44 -5.92 -3.33
C LEU A 274 11.25 -4.96 -3.07
N THR A 275 10.52 -5.13 -1.97
CA THR A 275 9.40 -4.26 -1.57
C THR A 275 9.85 -2.96 -0.87
N GLY A 276 11.12 -2.57 -0.99
CA GLY A 276 11.67 -1.36 -0.38
C GLY A 276 11.57 -1.35 1.14
N ASN A 277 11.63 -2.47 1.86
CA ASN A 277 11.40 -2.55 3.31
C ASN A 277 10.07 -1.92 3.80
N ILE A 278 9.11 -1.63 2.91
CA ILE A 278 7.83 -0.99 3.27
C ILE A 278 6.99 -1.85 4.21
N GLY A 279 7.31 -3.14 4.32
CA GLY A 279 6.73 -4.03 5.32
C GLY A 279 6.89 -3.51 6.76
N ILE A 280 7.89 -2.66 7.06
CA ILE A 280 8.01 -1.94 8.35
C ILE A 280 7.05 -0.73 8.33
N HIS A 281 5.76 -1.01 8.09
CA HIS A 281 4.78 -0.03 7.67
C HIS A 281 4.25 0.81 8.81
N HIS A 282 4.15 0.24 10.00
CA HIS A 282 3.80 0.94 11.24
C HIS A 282 4.78 2.07 11.58
N VAL A 283 6.09 1.82 11.48
CA VAL A 283 7.13 2.85 11.63
C VAL A 283 7.02 3.88 10.51
N HIS A 284 6.76 3.42 9.29
CA HIS A 284 6.55 4.30 8.15
C HIS A 284 5.32 5.22 8.34
N HIS A 285 4.20 4.72 8.82
CA HIS A 285 3.02 5.53 9.15
C HIS A 285 3.32 6.56 10.23
N LEU A 286 4.04 6.14 11.28
CA LEU A 286 4.38 7.03 12.38
C LEU A 286 5.38 8.12 11.95
N SER A 287 6.29 7.82 11.01
CA SER A 287 7.25 8.79 10.50
C SER A 287 7.62 8.53 9.03
N SER A 288 6.73 8.92 8.12
CA SER A 288 6.87 8.67 6.67
C SER A 288 8.05 9.39 6.01
N LYS A 289 8.68 10.33 6.73
CA LYS A 289 9.93 10.97 6.34
C LYS A 289 11.19 10.14 6.54
N VAL A 290 11.10 8.96 7.16
CA VAL A 290 12.23 8.01 7.20
C VAL A 290 12.30 7.31 5.84
N PRO A 291 13.36 7.48 5.05
CA PRO A 291 13.48 6.80 3.78
C PRO A 291 13.55 5.28 4.00
N TYR A 292 12.96 4.54 3.08
CA TYR A 292 12.69 3.12 3.21
C TYR A 292 13.96 2.29 3.47
N TYR A 293 15.11 2.71 2.92
CA TYR A 293 16.38 2.02 3.10
C TYR A 293 16.97 2.19 4.50
N ARG A 294 16.42 3.11 5.31
CA ARG A 294 16.77 3.31 6.73
C ARG A 294 15.78 2.67 7.71
N LEU A 295 14.60 2.24 7.27
CA LEU A 295 13.64 1.54 8.16
C LEU A 295 14.25 0.33 8.89
N PRO A 296 15.10 -0.51 8.27
CA PRO A 296 15.77 -1.59 8.99
C PRO A 296 16.73 -1.11 10.08
N GLU A 297 17.29 0.10 9.95
CA GLU A 297 18.15 0.71 10.97
C GLU A 297 17.36 1.02 12.25
N VAL A 298 16.10 1.47 12.09
CA VAL A 298 15.18 1.70 13.20
C VAL A 298 14.96 0.41 13.99
N LEU A 299 14.59 -0.68 13.33
CA LEU A 299 14.33 -1.95 14.01
C LEU A 299 15.58 -2.57 14.64
N ARG A 300 16.77 -2.34 14.08
CA ARG A 300 18.02 -2.79 14.69
C ARG A 300 18.31 -2.06 16.00
N ASN A 301 18.06 -0.76 16.04
CA ASN A 301 18.33 0.08 17.21
C ASN A 301 17.20 0.04 18.25
N HIS A 302 16.00 -0.32 17.81
CA HIS A 302 14.76 -0.38 18.60
C HIS A 302 14.00 -1.68 18.29
N PRO A 303 14.51 -2.84 18.73
CA PRO A 303 13.91 -4.14 18.43
C PRO A 303 12.48 -4.29 18.97
N GLU A 304 12.11 -3.52 19.99
CA GLU A 304 10.74 -3.47 20.55
C GLU A 304 9.69 -3.05 19.51
N LEU A 305 10.07 -2.25 18.50
CA LEU A 305 9.18 -1.90 17.39
C LEU A 305 8.96 -3.09 16.44
N GLY A 306 9.87 -4.06 16.41
CA GLY A 306 9.81 -5.20 15.48
C GLY A 306 8.66 -6.16 15.77
N GLU A 307 8.16 -6.20 16.99
CA GLU A 307 7.09 -7.13 17.39
C GLU A 307 5.68 -6.52 17.31
N ILE A 308 5.57 -5.20 17.11
CA ILE A 308 4.26 -4.52 17.03
C ILE A 308 3.57 -4.86 15.70
N GLY A 309 2.37 -5.45 15.77
CA GLY A 309 1.56 -5.77 14.60
C GLY A 309 2.26 -6.67 13.60
N ARG A 310 3.16 -7.55 14.08
CA ARG A 310 4.01 -8.37 13.23
C ARG A 310 3.20 -9.47 12.54
N ILE A 311 3.31 -9.52 11.22
CA ILE A 311 2.72 -10.58 10.39
C ILE A 311 3.78 -11.15 9.45
N THR A 312 3.80 -12.48 9.32
CA THR A 312 4.65 -13.18 8.34
C THR A 312 3.91 -13.37 7.00
N LEU A 313 4.65 -13.77 5.95
CA LEU A 313 4.07 -14.11 4.64
C LEU A 313 2.92 -15.12 4.72
N TRP A 314 3.00 -16.12 5.59
CA TRP A 314 1.97 -17.13 5.73
C TRP A 314 0.77 -16.64 6.53
N GLN A 315 1.01 -15.88 7.60
CA GLN A 315 -0.07 -15.25 8.39
C GLN A 315 -0.85 -14.24 7.54
N SER A 316 -0.19 -13.51 6.65
CA SER A 316 -0.86 -12.52 5.80
C SER A 316 -1.91 -13.14 4.87
N LEU A 317 -1.74 -14.41 4.47
CA LEU A 317 -2.77 -15.15 3.71
C LEU A 317 -4.04 -15.39 4.55
N GLN A 318 -3.89 -15.55 5.85
CA GLN A 318 -5.01 -15.73 6.78
C GLN A 318 -5.79 -14.43 6.99
N CYS A 319 -5.14 -13.27 6.80
CA CYS A 319 -5.76 -11.95 6.92
C CYS A 319 -6.80 -11.65 5.83
N VAL A 320 -6.80 -12.40 4.72
CA VAL A 320 -7.77 -12.19 3.63
C VAL A 320 -9.21 -12.43 4.07
N LYS A 321 -9.42 -13.28 5.08
CA LYS A 321 -10.76 -13.53 5.66
C LYS A 321 -11.26 -12.37 6.52
N LEU A 322 -10.38 -11.44 6.95
CA LEU A 322 -10.70 -10.31 7.80
C LEU A 322 -11.29 -9.19 6.94
N VAL A 323 -12.62 -9.06 6.94
CA VAL A 323 -13.36 -8.27 5.93
C VAL A 323 -14.27 -7.21 6.50
N LEU A 324 -14.62 -7.28 7.79
CA LEU A 324 -15.51 -6.32 8.45
C LEU A 324 -14.88 -5.89 9.76
N TRP A 325 -15.09 -4.65 10.18
CA TRP A 325 -14.72 -4.19 11.51
C TRP A 325 -15.86 -4.43 12.50
N ASP A 326 -15.64 -5.21 13.55
CA ASP A 326 -16.59 -5.33 14.65
C ASP A 326 -16.33 -4.27 15.71
N GLU A 327 -17.24 -3.31 15.84
CA GLU A 327 -17.12 -2.17 16.75
C GLU A 327 -17.08 -2.59 18.22
N GLY A 328 -17.78 -3.66 18.59
CA GLY A 328 -17.86 -4.10 19.98
C GLY A 328 -16.61 -4.85 20.45
N SER A 329 -16.08 -5.76 19.62
CA SER A 329 -14.83 -6.46 19.95
C SER A 329 -13.56 -5.75 19.47
N ARG A 330 -13.69 -4.59 18.80
CA ARG A 330 -12.60 -3.76 18.27
C ARG A 330 -11.55 -4.57 17.48
N ARG A 331 -12.03 -5.42 16.58
CA ARG A 331 -11.20 -6.26 15.72
C ARG A 331 -11.83 -6.44 14.35
N LEU A 332 -11.01 -6.80 13.38
CA LEU A 332 -11.53 -7.30 12.11
C LEU A 332 -12.07 -8.72 12.27
N VAL A 333 -13.16 -9.00 11.56
CA VAL A 333 -13.87 -10.27 11.60
C VAL A 333 -14.19 -10.77 10.19
N SER A 334 -14.33 -12.08 10.07
CA SER A 334 -14.84 -12.74 8.88
C SER A 334 -16.36 -12.55 8.71
N PHE A 335 -16.87 -12.80 7.51
CA PHE A 335 -18.32 -12.82 7.29
C PHE A 335 -19.05 -13.83 8.19
N ARG A 336 -18.40 -14.95 8.54
CA ARG A 336 -18.97 -15.97 9.43
C ARG A 336 -19.09 -15.46 10.86
N GLU A 337 -18.02 -14.85 11.38
CA GLU A 337 -18.01 -14.24 12.71
C GLU A 337 -18.97 -13.05 12.80
N ALA A 338 -18.99 -12.19 11.78
CA ALA A 338 -19.94 -11.09 11.70
C ALA A 338 -21.40 -11.56 11.72
N ALA A 339 -21.72 -12.71 11.11
CA ALA A 339 -23.05 -13.31 11.21
C ALA A 339 -23.38 -13.81 12.62
N ALA A 340 -22.41 -14.37 13.34
CA ALA A 340 -22.59 -14.75 14.73
C ALA A 340 -22.81 -13.52 15.63
N VAL A 341 -22.00 -12.47 15.46
CA VAL A 341 -22.14 -11.19 16.18
C VAL A 341 -23.51 -10.55 15.89
N ALA A 342 -23.94 -10.54 14.63
CA ALA A 342 -25.22 -9.94 14.24
C ALA A 342 -26.44 -10.66 14.85
N ARG A 343 -26.38 -12.00 14.94
CA ARG A 343 -27.41 -12.80 15.63
C ARG A 343 -27.47 -12.47 17.12
N LEU A 344 -26.32 -12.33 17.78
CA LEU A 344 -26.25 -11.99 19.21
C LEU A 344 -26.73 -10.55 19.48
N ARG A 345 -26.47 -9.62 18.57
CA ARG A 345 -26.89 -8.21 18.68
C ARG A 345 -28.35 -7.95 18.27
N ASN A 346 -29.14 -8.99 18.00
CA ASN A 346 -30.52 -8.87 17.49
C ASN A 346 -30.63 -7.94 16.27
N PHE A 347 -29.69 -8.02 15.31
CA PHE A 347 -29.95 -7.51 13.95
C PHE A 347 -30.98 -8.45 13.30
N SER A 348 -32.22 -8.40 13.80
CA SER A 348 -33.35 -9.04 13.15
C SER A 348 -33.48 -8.39 11.77
N SER A 349 -33.38 -9.22 10.74
CA SER A 349 -33.57 -8.82 9.36
C SER A 349 -35.04 -8.48 9.14
N THR A 350 -35.47 -7.28 9.54
CA THR A 350 -36.67 -6.67 8.98
C THR A 350 -36.30 -6.13 7.59
N PRO A 351 -36.96 -6.59 6.52
CA PRO A 351 -36.87 -5.92 5.24
C PRO A 351 -37.54 -4.56 5.42
N VAL A 352 -36.81 -3.48 5.13
CA VAL A 352 -37.46 -2.22 4.78
C VAL A 352 -38.17 -2.49 3.46
N CYS A 353 -39.51 -2.53 3.52
CA CYS A 353 -40.41 -2.68 2.38
C CYS A 353 -40.21 -1.58 1.34
#